data_AF-A0A0K1U6V5-F1
#
_entry.id   AF-A0A0K1U6V5-F1
#
_cell.length_a   1.000
_cell.length_b   1.000
_cell.length_c   1.000
_cell.angle_alpha   90.00
_cell.angle_beta   90.00
_cell.angle_gamma   90.00
#
_symmetry.space_group_name_H-M   'P 1'
#
loop_
_entity.id
_entity.type
_entity.pdbx_description
1 polymer ?
#
loop_
_entity_poly.entity_id
_entity_poly.type
_entity_poly.pdbx_seq_one_letter_code
_entity_poly.pdbx_strand_id
1 'polypeptide(L)'
;MFFFANPDKLEDPRTKELKLFGKLIQVISDLKFPKFSGDCEYLDILSIDKMFDILGSPTDDHQNYFTARMLLILESQWLYNEAEYEKLIERVIDYYFKDSELHKDDFRPIFLLNDICRYWKTILLNYEYRRKDDESKTKKKVHNYKLKYSRMMTCFATVCAIGAMPTSTNKEEVVKLIKMTPRERLEKVPKWLPNAQSMVNNLITKYSVFLDMTGLSKTELHQRFATENNGSKLLEEANEFGDAMFELIKFIDKEKNFELGLVRHLVI
;
A
#
# COMPACT_ATOMS: atom_id res chain seq x y z
N MET A 1 0.65 -11.85 6.25
CA MET A 1 2.00 -12.43 6.36
C MET A 1 2.22 -13.24 5.10
N PHE A 2 3.32 -13.02 4.41
CA PHE A 2 3.65 -13.77 3.20
C PHE A 2 4.67 -14.85 3.53
N PHE A 3 4.51 -16.01 2.92
CA PHE A 3 5.49 -17.10 2.95
C PHE A 3 5.91 -17.37 1.51
N PHE A 4 7.21 -17.55 1.30
CA PHE A 4 7.76 -17.76 -0.03
C PHE A 4 8.49 -19.09 -0.07
N ALA A 5 8.29 -19.82 -1.15
CA ALA A 5 9.02 -21.03 -1.46
C ALA A 5 9.32 -21.03 -2.95
N ASN A 6 10.49 -21.52 -3.35
CA ASN A 6 10.75 -21.84 -4.74
C ASN A 6 10.15 -23.24 -5.02
N PRO A 7 9.08 -23.34 -5.84
CA PRO A 7 8.37 -24.60 -6.04
C PRO A 7 9.06 -25.54 -7.02
N ASP A 8 10.08 -25.07 -7.74
CA ASP A 8 10.82 -25.88 -8.71
C ASP A 8 11.43 -27.09 -7.98
N LYS A 9 10.75 -28.25 -8.10
CA LYS A 9 11.03 -29.59 -7.53
C LYS A 9 10.18 -30.04 -6.33
N LEU A 10 8.97 -29.52 -6.11
CA LEU A 10 8.08 -30.09 -5.07
C LEU A 10 7.27 -31.29 -5.57
N GLU A 11 7.64 -32.51 -5.14
CA GLU A 11 6.76 -33.68 -5.21
C GLU A 11 5.49 -33.46 -4.35
N ASP A 12 4.32 -33.92 -4.81
CA ASP A 12 3.03 -33.81 -4.13
C ASP A 12 2.68 -32.40 -3.59
N PRO A 13 2.67 -31.36 -4.45
CA PRO A 13 2.56 -29.96 -4.03
C PRO A 13 1.27 -29.68 -3.24
N ARG A 14 0.13 -30.24 -3.67
CA ARG A 14 -1.16 -30.06 -2.97
C ARG A 14 -1.16 -30.67 -1.57
N THR A 15 -0.57 -31.85 -1.39
CA THR A 15 -0.47 -32.48 -0.07
C THR A 15 0.46 -31.68 0.85
N LYS A 16 1.57 -31.14 0.33
CA LYS A 16 2.48 -30.28 1.08
C LYS A 16 1.83 -28.95 1.48
N GLU A 17 1.06 -28.35 0.59
CA GLU A 17 0.27 -27.14 0.89
C GLU A 17 -0.73 -27.38 2.02
N LEU A 18 -1.53 -28.45 1.95
CA LEU A 18 -2.48 -28.79 3.02
C LEU A 18 -1.78 -29.03 4.37
N LYS A 19 -0.62 -29.70 4.35
CA LYS A 19 0.21 -29.90 5.56
C LYS A 19 0.74 -28.58 6.10
N LEU A 20 1.22 -27.69 5.24
CA LEU A 20 1.71 -26.36 5.62
C LEU A 20 0.59 -25.55 6.27
N PHE A 21 -0.58 -25.47 5.62
CA PHE A 21 -1.73 -24.73 6.14
C PHE A 21 -2.23 -25.29 7.46
N GLY A 22 -2.35 -26.62 7.59
CA GLY A 22 -2.70 -27.26 8.86
C GLY A 22 -1.69 -26.93 9.96
N LYS A 23 -0.39 -26.94 9.65
CA LYS A 23 0.65 -26.60 10.62
C LYS A 23 0.60 -25.12 11.02
N LEU A 24 0.36 -24.21 10.07
CA LEU A 24 0.20 -22.78 10.36
C LEU A 24 -0.99 -22.53 11.29
N ILE A 25 -2.15 -23.15 11.00
CA ILE A 25 -3.34 -23.04 11.85
C ILE A 25 -3.04 -23.54 13.27
N GLN A 26 -2.36 -24.68 13.40
CA GLN A 26 -1.96 -25.22 14.70
C GLN A 26 -1.05 -24.25 15.46
N VAL A 27 -0.01 -23.71 14.81
CA VAL A 27 0.94 -22.78 15.43
C VAL A 27 0.24 -21.50 15.91
N ILE A 28 -0.64 -20.92 15.09
CA ILE A 28 -1.44 -19.74 15.45
C ILE A 28 -2.31 -20.03 16.68
N SER A 29 -2.94 -21.21 16.72
CA SER A 29 -3.75 -21.65 17.86
C SER A 29 -2.92 -21.84 19.13
N ASP A 30 -1.78 -22.51 19.03
CA ASP A 30 -0.87 -22.78 20.15
C ASP A 30 -0.32 -21.47 20.75
N LEU A 31 -0.01 -20.49 19.90
CA LEU A 31 0.42 -19.15 20.29
C LEU A 31 -0.74 -18.25 20.78
N LYS A 32 -1.98 -18.73 20.73
CA LYS A 32 -3.20 -17.99 21.11
C LYS A 32 -3.38 -16.69 20.33
N PHE A 33 -2.91 -16.67 19.08
CA PHE A 33 -3.18 -15.56 18.17
C PHE A 33 -4.62 -15.62 17.64
N PRO A 34 -5.17 -14.50 17.14
CA PRO A 34 -6.47 -14.50 16.48
C PRO A 34 -6.52 -15.50 15.33
N LYS A 35 -7.68 -16.13 15.13
CA LYS A 35 -7.93 -17.01 13.98
C LYS A 35 -7.72 -16.24 12.67
N PHE A 36 -7.35 -16.95 11.60
CA PHE A 36 -7.34 -16.38 10.27
C PHE A 36 -8.72 -15.82 9.90
N SER A 37 -8.74 -14.66 9.25
CA SER A 37 -9.96 -14.00 8.81
C SER A 37 -10.66 -14.78 7.71
N GLY A 38 -11.99 -14.65 7.63
CA GLY A 38 -12.78 -15.29 6.57
C GLY A 38 -12.73 -16.82 6.59
N ASP A 39 -12.43 -17.43 7.75
CA ASP A 39 -12.20 -18.88 7.85
C ASP A 39 -11.10 -19.38 6.89
N CYS A 40 -9.93 -18.74 6.99
CA CYS A 40 -8.77 -19.00 6.12
C CYS A 40 -8.97 -18.60 4.64
N GLU A 41 -9.93 -17.73 4.31
CA GLU A 41 -10.18 -17.20 2.95
C GLU A 41 -8.92 -16.74 2.21
N TYR A 42 -7.97 -16.14 2.93
CA TYR A 42 -6.73 -15.60 2.36
C TYR A 42 -5.50 -16.48 2.56
N LEU A 43 -5.68 -17.70 3.07
CA LEU A 43 -4.61 -18.68 3.20
C LEU A 43 -4.48 -19.45 1.88
N ASP A 44 -3.70 -18.88 0.97
CA ASP A 44 -3.55 -19.37 -0.40
C ASP A 44 -2.07 -19.31 -0.87
N ILE A 45 -1.73 -20.12 -1.87
CA ILE A 45 -0.43 -20.07 -2.54
C ILE A 45 -0.57 -19.37 -3.88
N LEU A 46 0.09 -18.21 -4.00
CA LEU A 46 0.13 -17.43 -5.22
C LEU A 46 1.45 -17.66 -5.96
N SER A 47 1.37 -18.01 -7.25
CA SER A 47 2.55 -18.13 -8.10
C SER A 47 2.99 -16.77 -8.62
N ILE A 48 4.27 -16.47 -8.46
CA ILE A 48 4.88 -15.25 -8.99
C ILE A 48 4.74 -15.21 -10.51
N ASP A 49 5.06 -16.29 -11.23
CA ASP A 49 4.95 -16.31 -12.69
C ASP A 49 3.51 -16.08 -13.16
N LYS A 50 2.55 -16.74 -12.49
CA LYS A 50 1.13 -16.53 -12.78
C LYS A 50 0.67 -15.11 -12.48
N MET A 51 1.17 -14.48 -11.41
CA MET A 51 0.89 -13.08 -11.07
C MET A 51 1.18 -12.15 -12.25
N PHE A 52 2.21 -12.49 -13.03
CA PHE A 52 2.64 -11.69 -14.16
C PHE A 52 1.90 -12.03 -15.45
N ASP A 53 1.64 -13.32 -15.69
CA ASP A 53 0.89 -13.77 -16.86
C ASP A 53 -0.51 -13.13 -16.93
N ILE A 54 -1.12 -12.86 -15.78
CA ILE A 54 -2.47 -12.29 -15.69
C ILE A 54 -2.49 -10.81 -15.30
N LEU A 55 -1.33 -10.16 -15.19
CA LEU A 55 -1.17 -8.80 -14.68
C LEU A 55 -2.11 -7.81 -15.37
N GLY A 56 -2.98 -7.14 -14.59
CA GLY A 56 -3.95 -6.17 -15.09
C GLY A 56 -5.21 -6.76 -15.73
N SER A 57 -5.29 -8.09 -15.90
CA SER A 57 -6.50 -8.76 -16.41
C SER A 57 -7.60 -8.86 -15.34
N PRO A 58 -8.86 -9.14 -15.71
CA PRO A 58 -9.93 -9.42 -14.74
C PRO A 58 -9.63 -10.59 -13.79
N THR A 59 -8.77 -11.53 -14.22
CA THR A 59 -8.35 -12.66 -13.39
C THR A 59 -7.39 -12.24 -12.27
N ASP A 60 -6.61 -11.18 -12.48
CA ASP A 60 -5.67 -10.61 -11.49
C ASP A 60 -6.39 -10.24 -10.18
N ASP A 61 -7.56 -9.58 -10.29
CA ASP A 61 -8.39 -9.23 -9.14
C ASP A 61 -9.13 -10.44 -8.59
N HIS A 62 -9.78 -11.22 -9.46
CA HIS A 62 -10.62 -12.34 -9.04
C HIS A 62 -9.83 -13.40 -8.25
N GLN A 63 -8.56 -13.60 -8.59
CA GLN A 63 -7.68 -14.54 -7.91
C GLN A 63 -6.74 -13.86 -6.90
N ASN A 64 -7.04 -12.62 -6.48
CA ASN A 64 -6.36 -11.88 -5.42
C ASN A 64 -4.86 -11.55 -5.68
N TYR A 65 -4.37 -11.75 -6.91
CA TYR A 65 -2.99 -11.44 -7.30
C TYR A 65 -2.72 -9.94 -7.24
N PHE A 66 -3.66 -9.11 -7.68
CA PHE A 66 -3.55 -7.65 -7.62
C PHE A 66 -3.36 -7.16 -6.18
N THR A 67 -4.27 -7.55 -5.28
CA THR A 67 -4.20 -7.16 -3.86
C THR A 67 -2.93 -7.67 -3.20
N ALA A 68 -2.54 -8.92 -3.44
CA ALA A 68 -1.32 -9.50 -2.88
C ALA A 68 -0.07 -8.73 -3.33
N ARG A 69 0.02 -8.38 -4.63
CA ARG A 69 1.11 -7.59 -5.20
C ARG A 69 1.18 -6.19 -4.60
N MET A 70 0.04 -5.53 -4.42
CA MET A 70 -0.02 -4.20 -3.81
C MET A 70 0.38 -4.22 -2.34
N LEU A 71 -0.07 -5.22 -1.58
CA LEU A 71 0.35 -5.40 -0.18
C LEU A 71 1.85 -5.70 -0.09
N LEU A 72 2.40 -6.49 -1.02
CA LEU A 72 3.83 -6.77 -1.11
C LEU A 72 4.63 -5.49 -1.36
N ILE A 73 4.24 -4.67 -2.33
CA ILE A 73 4.94 -3.43 -2.71
C ILE A 73 4.78 -2.33 -1.65
N LEU A 74 3.58 -2.20 -1.07
CA LEU A 74 3.25 -1.02 -0.27
C LEU A 74 3.46 -1.22 1.23
N GLU A 75 3.30 -2.43 1.75
CA GLU A 75 3.16 -2.67 3.20
C GLU A 75 4.03 -3.81 3.74
N SER A 76 4.66 -4.60 2.88
CA SER A 76 5.42 -5.77 3.35
C SER A 76 6.77 -5.41 3.96
N GLN A 77 7.22 -6.29 4.85
CA GLN A 77 8.52 -6.27 5.50
C GLN A 77 8.97 -7.73 5.67
N TRP A 78 10.28 -7.96 5.62
CA TRP A 78 10.82 -9.28 5.90
C TRP A 78 10.77 -9.56 7.40
N LEU A 79 10.49 -10.82 7.75
CA LEU A 79 10.59 -11.32 9.13
C LEU A 79 11.75 -12.32 9.25
N TYR A 80 11.98 -13.10 8.19
CA TYR A 80 13.03 -14.09 8.10
C TYR A 80 13.53 -14.15 6.65
N ASN A 81 14.82 -14.41 6.49
CA ASN A 81 15.48 -14.54 5.19
C ASN A 81 15.30 -13.30 4.27
N GLU A 82 15.90 -12.18 4.68
CA GLU A 82 15.88 -10.92 3.93
C GLU A 82 16.31 -11.11 2.47
N ALA A 83 17.36 -11.89 2.20
CA ALA A 83 17.88 -12.09 0.85
C ALA A 83 16.84 -12.68 -0.13
N GLU A 84 16.01 -13.63 0.30
CA GLU A 84 14.94 -14.16 -0.56
C GLU A 84 13.78 -13.17 -0.72
N TYR A 85 13.48 -12.39 0.31
CA TYR A 85 12.53 -11.29 0.20
C TYR A 85 13.01 -10.23 -0.80
N GLU A 86 14.29 -9.87 -0.78
CA GLU A 86 14.87 -8.90 -1.72
C GLU A 86 14.77 -9.38 -3.17
N LYS A 87 15.16 -10.62 -3.44
CA LYS A 87 15.02 -11.24 -4.78
C LYS A 87 13.58 -11.23 -5.27
N LEU A 88 12.62 -11.46 -4.38
CA LEU A 88 11.21 -11.41 -4.71
C LEU A 88 10.78 -9.99 -5.10
N ILE A 89 11.12 -8.99 -4.28
CA ILE A 89 10.77 -7.59 -4.58
C ILE A 89 11.40 -7.16 -5.90
N GLU A 90 12.66 -7.51 -6.14
CA GLU A 90 13.34 -7.25 -7.42
C GLU A 90 12.59 -7.88 -8.58
N ARG A 91 12.25 -9.18 -8.50
CA ARG A 91 11.44 -9.85 -9.53
C ARG A 91 10.14 -9.12 -9.79
N VAL A 92 9.39 -8.73 -8.75
CA VAL A 92 8.11 -8.03 -8.92
C VAL A 92 8.28 -6.66 -9.58
N ILE A 93 9.33 -5.92 -9.22
CA ILE A 93 9.60 -4.60 -9.81
C ILE A 93 10.11 -4.69 -11.24
N ASP A 94 10.84 -5.74 -11.61
CA ASP A 94 11.28 -5.96 -12.98
C ASP A 94 10.11 -5.94 -13.98
N TYR A 95 8.92 -6.42 -13.61
CA TYR A 95 7.74 -6.38 -14.50
C TYR A 95 7.22 -4.97 -14.75
N TYR A 96 7.27 -4.11 -13.74
CA TYR A 96 6.90 -2.70 -13.90
C TYR A 96 7.95 -1.91 -14.67
N PHE A 97 9.17 -2.46 -14.80
CA PHE A 97 10.31 -1.87 -15.50
C PHE A 97 10.64 -2.57 -16.82
N LYS A 98 9.79 -3.48 -17.31
CA LYS A 98 10.07 -4.30 -18.51
C LYS A 98 10.41 -3.48 -19.76
N ASP A 99 9.81 -2.29 -19.88
CA ASP A 99 9.98 -1.40 -21.05
C ASP A 99 11.10 -0.37 -20.84
N SER A 100 11.81 -0.40 -19.69
CA SER A 100 12.85 0.59 -19.36
C SER A 100 14.03 0.58 -20.31
N GLU A 101 14.43 -0.58 -20.83
CA GLU A 101 15.52 -0.70 -21.80
C GLU A 101 15.20 -0.04 -23.15
N LEU A 102 13.92 0.07 -23.52
CA LEU A 102 13.47 0.75 -24.73
C LEU A 102 13.36 2.28 -24.57
N HIS A 103 13.34 2.76 -23.32
CA HIS A 103 13.05 4.15 -22.93
C HIS A 103 14.12 4.71 -21.98
N LYS A 104 15.40 4.44 -22.24
CA LYS A 104 16.49 4.71 -21.27
C LYS A 104 16.57 6.16 -20.77
N ASP A 105 16.20 7.12 -21.62
CA ASP A 105 16.35 8.55 -21.34
C ASP A 105 15.11 9.17 -20.68
N ASP A 106 13.94 8.54 -20.82
CA ASP A 106 12.65 9.10 -20.41
C ASP A 106 11.71 8.12 -19.67
N PHE A 107 12.18 6.90 -19.37
CA PHE A 107 11.36 5.88 -18.73
C PHE A 107 10.81 6.36 -17.38
N ARG A 108 9.53 6.08 -17.18
CA ARG A 108 8.81 6.27 -15.92
C ARG A 108 8.02 4.99 -15.62
N PRO A 109 7.97 4.51 -14.38
CA PRO A 109 7.16 3.36 -14.01
C PRO A 109 5.66 3.76 -13.88
N ILE A 110 5.10 4.36 -14.94
CA ILE A 110 3.71 4.84 -14.99
C ILE A 110 2.74 3.70 -14.71
N PHE A 111 3.05 2.49 -15.20
CA PHE A 111 2.21 1.34 -14.94
C PHE A 111 2.11 0.98 -13.45
N LEU A 112 3.21 1.10 -12.71
CA LEU A 112 3.21 0.93 -11.24
C LEU A 112 2.37 2.01 -10.56
N LEU A 113 2.50 3.27 -10.99
CA LEU A 113 1.73 4.37 -10.44
C LEU A 113 0.22 4.18 -10.67
N ASN A 114 -0.16 3.72 -11.86
CA ASN A 114 -1.54 3.38 -12.17
C ASN A 114 -2.07 2.24 -11.28
N ASP A 115 -1.29 1.18 -11.07
CA ASP A 115 -1.68 0.06 -10.20
C ASP A 115 -1.85 0.51 -8.74
N ILE A 116 -1.00 1.40 -8.23
CA ILE A 116 -1.14 1.98 -6.88
C ILE A 116 -2.40 2.86 -6.79
N CYS A 117 -2.66 3.70 -7.80
CA CYS A 117 -3.88 4.52 -7.87
C CYS A 117 -5.14 3.65 -7.93
N ARG A 118 -5.12 2.59 -8.74
CA ARG A 118 -6.18 1.58 -8.81
C ARG A 118 -6.40 0.93 -7.44
N TYR A 119 -5.33 0.59 -6.73
CA TYR A 119 -5.41 -0.05 -5.42
C TYR A 119 -6.09 0.84 -4.39
N TRP A 120 -5.75 2.13 -4.40
CA TRP A 120 -6.42 3.13 -3.58
C TRP A 120 -7.94 3.15 -3.85
N LYS A 121 -8.37 3.19 -5.12
CA LYS A 121 -9.80 3.15 -5.47
C LYS A 121 -10.46 1.84 -5.01
N THR A 122 -9.80 0.70 -5.17
CA THR A 122 -10.28 -0.59 -4.67
C THR A 122 -10.50 -0.57 -3.16
N ILE A 123 -9.57 0.00 -2.38
CA ILE A 123 -9.74 0.15 -0.93
C ILE A 123 -10.97 1.02 -0.60
N LEU A 124 -11.17 2.13 -1.30
CA LEU A 124 -12.32 3.01 -1.09
C LEU A 124 -13.64 2.29 -1.37
N LEU A 125 -13.73 1.55 -2.47
CA LEU A 125 -14.93 0.77 -2.82
C LEU A 125 -15.19 -0.35 -1.83
N ASN A 126 -14.13 -1.06 -1.39
CA ASN A 126 -14.25 -2.10 -0.36
C ASN A 126 -14.71 -1.52 0.98
N TYR A 127 -14.33 -0.28 1.32
CA TYR A 127 -14.85 0.41 2.49
C TYR A 127 -16.36 0.70 2.34
N GLU A 128 -16.81 1.26 1.21
CA GLU A 128 -18.24 1.53 0.99
C GLU A 128 -19.09 0.26 0.95
N TYR A 129 -18.55 -0.85 0.41
CA TYR A 129 -19.22 -2.15 0.46
C TYR A 129 -19.45 -2.61 1.90
N ARG A 130 -18.40 -2.61 2.75
CA ARG A 130 -18.48 -3.01 4.15
C ARG A 130 -19.31 -2.06 5.02
N ARG A 131 -19.43 -0.79 4.61
CA ARG A 131 -20.23 0.21 5.33
C ARG A 131 -21.73 -0.12 5.36
N LYS A 132 -22.20 -1.00 4.48
CA LYS A 132 -23.60 -1.47 4.42
C LYS A 132 -23.99 -2.30 5.64
N ASP A 133 -23.02 -2.83 6.38
CA ASP A 133 -23.27 -3.59 7.59
C ASP A 133 -23.89 -2.70 8.70
N ASP A 134 -24.63 -3.34 9.63
CA ASP A 134 -25.27 -2.72 10.81
C ASP A 134 -24.26 -2.24 11.88
N GLU A 135 -23.10 -1.74 11.45
CA GLU A 135 -22.13 -1.11 12.34
C GLU A 135 -22.66 0.22 12.91
N SER A 136 -22.26 0.51 14.16
CA SER A 136 -22.58 1.79 14.78
C SER A 136 -21.95 2.97 14.02
N LYS A 137 -22.62 4.13 14.05
CA LYS A 137 -22.15 5.38 13.41
C LYS A 137 -20.71 5.72 13.82
N THR A 138 -20.36 5.54 15.09
CA THR A 138 -19.01 5.78 15.62
C THR A 138 -17.96 4.86 14.99
N LYS A 139 -18.25 3.56 14.84
CA LYS A 139 -17.34 2.62 14.16
C LYS A 139 -17.08 3.06 12.72
N LYS A 140 -18.13 3.43 11.99
CA LYS A 140 -18.02 3.95 10.61
C LYS A 140 -17.13 5.18 10.54
N LYS A 141 -17.26 6.14 11.48
CA LYS A 141 -16.38 7.32 11.56
C LYS A 141 -14.91 6.94 11.79
N VAL A 142 -14.64 6.04 12.75
CA VAL A 142 -13.26 5.58 13.05
C VAL A 142 -12.63 4.87 11.85
N HIS A 143 -13.39 4.00 11.18
CA HIS A 143 -12.92 3.31 9.98
C HIS A 143 -12.59 4.31 8.85
N ASN A 144 -13.47 5.29 8.60
CA ASN A 144 -13.21 6.36 7.62
C ASN A 144 -11.96 7.18 7.96
N TYR A 145 -11.79 7.54 9.23
CA TYR A 145 -10.62 8.27 9.70
C TYR A 145 -9.32 7.48 9.43
N LYS A 146 -9.27 6.20 9.81
CA LYS A 146 -8.12 5.33 9.54
C LYS A 146 -7.85 5.16 8.04
N LEU A 147 -8.91 5.04 7.24
CA LEU A 147 -8.80 4.94 5.79
C LEU A 147 -8.14 6.20 5.18
N LYS A 148 -8.62 7.39 5.53
CA LYS A 148 -8.14 8.66 5.00
C LYS A 148 -6.69 8.99 5.37
N TYR A 149 -6.20 8.51 6.51
CA TYR A 149 -4.80 8.68 6.88
C TYR A 149 -3.94 7.49 6.43
N SER A 150 -4.14 6.31 7.02
CA SER A 150 -3.20 5.19 6.89
C SER A 150 -3.13 4.64 5.46
N ARG A 151 -4.29 4.40 4.82
CA ARG A 151 -4.31 3.84 3.46
C ARG A 151 -3.92 4.88 2.41
N MET A 152 -4.28 6.14 2.62
CA MET A 152 -3.85 7.24 1.76
C MET A 152 -2.34 7.45 1.85
N MET A 153 -1.77 7.51 3.06
CA MET A 153 -0.33 7.63 3.29
C MET A 153 0.43 6.48 2.63
N THR A 154 -0.07 5.25 2.79
CA THR A 154 0.52 4.04 2.18
C THR A 154 0.63 4.14 0.65
N CYS A 155 -0.45 4.56 -0.02
CA CYS A 155 -0.47 4.67 -1.47
C CYS A 155 0.30 5.91 -1.94
N PHE A 156 -0.08 7.09 -1.45
CA PHE A 156 0.36 8.36 -2.04
C PHE A 156 1.73 8.83 -1.56
N ALA A 157 2.24 8.38 -0.43
CA ALA A 157 3.66 8.61 -0.13
C ALA A 157 4.56 7.92 -1.17
N THR A 158 4.17 6.72 -1.62
CA THR A 158 4.88 5.97 -2.66
C THR A 158 4.75 6.66 -4.02
N VAL A 159 3.54 7.11 -4.40
CA VAL A 159 3.31 7.88 -5.64
C VAL A 159 4.12 9.17 -5.64
N CYS A 160 4.11 9.94 -4.55
CA CYS A 160 4.89 11.17 -4.44
C CYS A 160 6.39 10.91 -4.51
N ALA A 161 6.89 9.88 -3.83
CA ALA A 161 8.30 9.53 -3.85
C ALA A 161 8.78 9.15 -5.25
N ILE A 162 8.06 8.27 -5.94
CA ILE A 162 8.37 7.87 -7.33
C ILE A 162 8.22 9.06 -8.28
N GLY A 163 7.16 9.86 -8.15
CA GLY A 163 6.93 11.04 -8.98
C GLY A 163 8.00 12.13 -8.84
N ALA A 164 8.60 12.25 -7.65
CA ALA A 164 9.67 13.21 -7.41
C ALA A 164 11.02 12.79 -8.04
N MET A 165 11.21 11.49 -8.32
CA MET A 165 12.48 10.95 -8.83
C MET A 165 12.88 11.52 -10.22
N PRO A 166 14.19 11.64 -10.51
CA PRO A 166 14.71 11.91 -11.86
C PRO A 166 14.31 10.84 -12.89
N THR A 167 14.27 11.18 -14.19
CA THR A 167 14.01 10.22 -15.32
C THR A 167 15.03 9.10 -15.34
N SER A 168 16.29 9.43 -15.08
CA SER A 168 17.40 8.49 -15.03
C SER A 168 17.39 7.54 -13.82
N THR A 169 16.33 7.55 -13.01
CA THR A 169 16.26 6.72 -11.81
C THR A 169 16.02 5.27 -12.19
N ASN A 170 16.92 4.41 -11.74
CA ASN A 170 16.88 2.99 -12.00
C ASN A 170 15.91 2.26 -11.05
N LYS A 171 15.62 1.00 -11.38
CA LYS A 171 14.74 0.13 -10.59
C LYS A 171 15.21 -0.05 -9.15
N GLU A 172 16.51 0.02 -8.91
CA GLU A 172 17.13 -0.20 -7.60
C GLU A 172 16.67 0.85 -6.57
N GLU A 173 16.45 2.10 -6.98
CA GLU A 173 15.90 3.12 -6.09
C GLU A 173 14.43 2.87 -5.73
N VAL A 174 13.64 2.31 -6.64
CA VAL A 174 12.25 1.89 -6.35
C VAL A 174 12.23 0.70 -5.39
N VAL A 175 13.11 -0.28 -5.58
CA VAL A 175 13.28 -1.41 -4.64
C VAL A 175 13.66 -0.91 -3.25
N LYS A 176 14.55 0.08 -3.14
CA LYS A 176 14.88 0.72 -1.84
C LYS A 176 13.67 1.42 -1.22
N LEU A 177 12.88 2.15 -2.00
CA LEU A 177 11.67 2.81 -1.50
C LEU A 177 10.66 1.82 -0.90
N ILE A 178 10.48 0.66 -1.53
CA ILE A 178 9.51 -0.35 -1.06
C ILE A 178 9.83 -0.86 0.34
N LYS A 179 11.12 -0.95 0.69
CA LYS A 179 11.57 -1.37 2.02
C LYS A 179 11.32 -0.31 3.10
N MET A 180 11.10 0.94 2.71
CA MET A 180 10.82 2.05 3.63
C MET A 180 9.35 2.05 4.07
N THR A 181 9.10 2.56 5.27
CA THR A 181 7.74 2.87 5.74
C THR A 181 7.10 3.98 4.88
N PRO A 182 5.76 4.07 4.82
CA PRO A 182 5.09 5.16 4.09
C PRO A 182 5.56 6.56 4.51
N ARG A 183 5.88 6.76 5.79
CA ARG A 183 6.45 8.02 6.29
C ARG A 183 7.81 8.32 5.69
N GLU A 184 8.73 7.36 5.75
CA GLU A 184 10.08 7.52 5.20
C GLU A 184 10.04 7.77 3.69
N ARG A 185 9.14 7.10 2.95
CA ARG A 185 8.93 7.37 1.52
C ARG A 185 8.57 8.84 1.27
N LEU A 186 7.64 9.39 2.06
CA LEU A 186 7.25 10.80 1.95
C LEU A 186 8.41 11.74 2.31
N GLU A 187 9.17 11.42 3.36
CA GLU A 187 10.35 12.18 3.79
C GLU A 187 11.50 12.15 2.76
N LYS A 188 11.48 11.21 1.80
CA LYS A 188 12.44 11.20 0.68
C LYS A 188 12.11 12.20 -0.41
N VAL A 189 10.86 12.64 -0.56
CA VAL A 189 10.45 13.56 -1.64
C VAL A 189 11.35 14.80 -1.74
N PRO A 190 11.70 15.50 -0.64
CA PRO A 190 12.55 16.70 -0.70
C PRO A 190 14.00 16.43 -1.14
N LYS A 191 14.47 15.18 -1.09
CA LYS A 191 15.78 14.79 -1.64
C LYS A 191 15.85 15.07 -3.15
N TRP A 192 14.74 14.88 -3.86
CA TRP A 192 14.67 15.08 -5.31
C TRP A 192 13.97 16.38 -5.71
N LEU A 193 13.10 16.90 -4.85
CA LEU A 193 12.41 18.18 -5.03
C LEU A 193 12.49 19.02 -3.75
N PRO A 194 13.61 19.72 -3.49
CA PRO A 194 13.82 20.47 -2.25
C PRO A 194 12.71 21.48 -1.92
N ASN A 195 12.09 22.06 -2.94
CA ASN A 195 10.97 23.00 -2.81
C ASN A 195 9.70 22.37 -2.18
N ALA A 196 9.58 21.04 -2.16
CA ALA A 196 8.48 20.33 -1.53
C ALA A 196 8.61 20.19 0.01
N GLN A 197 9.75 20.59 0.59
CA GLN A 197 10.06 20.33 2.01
C GLN A 197 8.99 20.83 2.98
N SER A 198 8.45 22.04 2.77
CA SER A 198 7.43 22.62 3.64
C SER A 198 6.11 21.84 3.59
N MET A 199 5.71 21.39 2.40
CA MET A 199 4.50 20.58 2.19
C MET A 199 4.64 19.20 2.83
N VAL A 200 5.80 18.57 2.68
CA VAL A 200 6.12 17.29 3.32
C VAL A 200 6.10 17.43 4.85
N ASN A 201 6.72 18.48 5.41
CA ASN A 201 6.71 18.71 6.86
C ASN A 201 5.28 18.91 7.41
N ASN A 202 4.43 19.63 6.68
CA ASN A 202 3.02 19.78 7.03
C ASN A 202 2.29 18.43 7.07
N LEU A 203 2.46 17.59 6.04
CA LEU A 203 1.88 16.24 5.99
C LEU A 203 2.36 15.34 7.14
N ILE A 204 3.66 15.34 7.44
CA ILE A 204 4.23 14.58 8.56
C ILE A 204 3.67 15.04 9.90
N THR A 205 3.49 16.34 10.08
CA THR A 205 2.88 16.90 11.30
C THR A 205 1.44 16.42 11.45
N LYS A 206 0.61 16.55 10.40
CA LYS A 206 -0.78 16.06 10.39
C LYS A 206 -0.87 14.54 10.60
N TYR A 207 0.05 13.76 10.00
CA TYR A 207 0.09 12.31 10.18
C TYR A 207 0.52 11.90 11.60
N SER A 208 1.38 12.68 12.26
CA SER A 208 1.79 12.43 13.64
C SER A 208 0.60 12.53 14.61
N VAL A 209 -0.28 13.52 14.42
CA VAL A 209 -1.54 13.63 15.18
C VAL A 209 -2.42 12.39 14.99
N PHE A 210 -2.48 11.85 13.77
CA PHE A 210 -3.20 10.60 13.50
C PHE A 210 -2.58 9.40 14.24
N LEU A 211 -1.25 9.31 14.30
CA LEU A 211 -0.56 8.25 15.04
C LEU A 211 -0.85 8.35 16.54
N ASP A 212 -0.81 9.54 17.12
CA ASP A 212 -1.17 9.76 18.53
C ASP A 212 -2.62 9.33 18.81
N MET A 213 -3.56 9.70 17.93
CA MET A 213 -4.96 9.30 18.04
C MET A 213 -5.15 7.80 17.93
N THR A 214 -4.44 7.13 17.02
CA THR A 214 -4.58 5.69 16.80
C THR A 214 -3.74 4.81 17.72
N GLY A 215 -2.81 5.41 18.48
CA GLY A 215 -2.12 4.78 19.59
C GLY A 215 -2.99 4.62 20.85
N LEU A 216 -4.13 5.32 20.94
CA LEU A 216 -5.11 5.14 22.02
C LEU A 216 -5.74 3.74 21.99
N SER A 217 -6.24 3.29 23.14
CA SER A 217 -7.04 2.06 23.18
C SER A 217 -8.30 2.19 22.33
N LYS A 218 -8.84 1.05 21.86
CA LYS A 218 -10.07 1.03 21.06
C LYS A 218 -11.22 1.76 21.75
N THR A 219 -11.36 1.60 23.07
CA THR A 219 -12.42 2.26 23.86
C THR A 219 -12.24 3.77 23.89
N GLU A 220 -11.04 4.25 24.18
CA GLU A 220 -10.73 5.69 24.24
C GLU A 220 -10.91 6.36 22.87
N LEU A 221 -10.39 5.72 21.81
CA LEU A 221 -10.57 6.21 20.45
C LEU A 221 -12.05 6.33 20.10
N HIS A 222 -12.86 5.30 20.40
CA HIS A 222 -14.29 5.34 20.13
C HIS A 222 -15.01 6.44 20.93
N GLN A 223 -14.61 6.68 22.18
CA GLN A 223 -15.16 7.76 22.99
C GLN A 223 -14.86 9.14 22.37
N ARG A 224 -13.66 9.36 21.83
CA ARG A 224 -13.30 10.61 21.14
C ARG A 224 -14.21 10.88 19.93
N PHE A 225 -14.62 9.84 19.21
CA PHE A 225 -15.51 9.94 18.05
C PHE A 225 -17.01 9.98 18.41
N ALA A 226 -17.38 9.59 19.63
CA ALA A 226 -18.77 9.53 20.07
C ALA A 226 -19.37 10.93 20.32
N THR A 227 -18.58 11.89 20.79
CA THR A 227 -19.01 13.28 20.94
C THR A 227 -19.15 13.94 19.56
N GLU A 228 -20.33 14.46 19.21
CA GLU A 228 -20.61 14.95 17.85
C GLU A 228 -19.64 16.03 17.38
N ASN A 229 -19.33 17.03 18.21
CA ASN A 229 -18.38 18.10 17.89
C ASN A 229 -16.95 17.56 17.63
N ASN A 230 -16.48 16.63 18.45
CA ASN A 230 -15.13 16.08 18.30
C ASN A 230 -15.03 15.14 17.08
N GLY A 231 -16.04 14.28 16.88
CA GLY A 231 -16.04 13.34 15.77
C GLY A 231 -16.11 14.03 14.39
N SER A 232 -16.83 15.14 14.29
CA SER A 232 -16.87 15.94 13.05
C SER A 232 -15.54 16.64 12.79
N LYS A 233 -14.96 17.27 13.83
CA LYS A 233 -13.64 17.91 13.74
C LYS A 233 -12.54 16.94 13.30
N LEU A 234 -12.48 15.74 13.87
CA LEU A 234 -11.50 14.73 13.47
C LEU A 234 -11.65 14.29 12.01
N LEU A 235 -12.88 14.24 11.49
CA LEU A 235 -13.12 13.92 10.08
C LEU A 235 -12.77 15.08 9.15
N GLU A 236 -12.92 16.32 9.61
CA GLU A 236 -12.46 17.52 8.90
C GLU A 236 -10.94 17.55 8.80
N GLU A 237 -10.22 17.33 9.91
CA GLU A 237 -8.76 17.21 9.91
C GLU A 237 -8.27 16.10 8.95
N ALA A 238 -9.03 15.00 8.85
CA ALA A 238 -8.74 13.93 7.88
C ALA A 238 -8.94 14.36 6.42
N ASN A 239 -9.90 15.24 6.14
CA ASN A 239 -10.06 15.83 4.82
C ASN A 239 -8.89 16.76 4.50
N GLU A 240 -8.51 17.63 5.44
CA GLU A 240 -7.38 18.54 5.26
C GLU A 240 -6.06 17.79 5.00
N PHE A 241 -5.86 16.62 5.62
CA PHE A 241 -4.73 15.76 5.31
C PHE A 241 -4.77 15.28 3.86
N GLY A 242 -5.96 14.86 3.39
CA GLY A 242 -6.16 14.47 2.00
C GLY A 242 -5.94 15.60 1.01
N ASP A 243 -6.43 16.80 1.33
CA ASP A 243 -6.20 18.00 0.52
C ASP A 243 -4.71 18.33 0.47
N ALA A 244 -4.00 18.31 1.60
CA ALA A 244 -2.56 18.54 1.65
C ALA A 244 -1.76 17.50 0.83
N MET A 245 -2.19 16.24 0.82
CA MET A 245 -1.57 15.19 0.00
C MET A 245 -1.80 15.45 -1.49
N PHE A 246 -3.01 15.84 -1.86
CA PHE A 246 -3.35 16.19 -3.24
C PHE A 246 -2.58 17.43 -3.72
N GLU A 247 -2.43 18.46 -2.87
CA GLU A 247 -1.59 19.62 -3.18
C GLU A 247 -0.14 19.21 -3.46
N LEU A 248 0.42 18.28 -2.67
CA LEU A 248 1.78 17.79 -2.91
C LEU A 248 1.89 17.08 -4.26
N ILE A 249 0.90 16.26 -4.64
CA ILE A 249 0.89 15.59 -5.95
C ILE A 249 0.86 16.62 -7.08
N LYS A 250 -0.01 17.63 -7.01
CA LYS A 250 -0.06 18.73 -7.99
C LYS A 250 1.25 19.50 -8.07
N PHE A 251 1.86 19.74 -6.93
CA PHE A 251 3.15 20.43 -6.85
C PHE A 251 4.24 19.64 -7.57
N ILE A 252 4.36 18.34 -7.29
CA ILE A 252 5.32 17.45 -7.96
C ILE A 252 5.09 17.45 -9.47
N ASP A 253 3.84 17.33 -9.91
CA ASP A 253 3.50 17.39 -11.34
C ASP A 253 3.94 18.67 -12.01
N LYS A 254 3.68 19.81 -11.36
CA LYS A 254 4.08 21.12 -11.87
C LYS A 254 5.59 21.25 -11.98
N GLU A 255 6.34 20.87 -10.94
CA GLU A 255 7.82 20.96 -10.94
C GLU A 255 8.46 20.01 -11.95
N LYS A 256 7.77 18.92 -12.32
CA LYS A 256 8.18 18.00 -13.38
C LYS A 256 7.58 18.34 -14.75
N ASN A 257 7.09 19.57 -14.95
CA ASN A 257 6.48 20.05 -16.19
C ASN A 257 5.39 19.11 -16.75
N PHE A 258 4.64 18.45 -15.88
CA PHE A 258 3.61 17.46 -16.22
C PHE A 258 4.12 16.26 -17.04
N GLU A 259 5.42 16.01 -17.08
CA GLU A 259 6.01 14.85 -17.79
C GLU A 259 5.37 13.53 -17.35
N LEU A 260 5.18 13.39 -16.03
CA LEU A 260 4.54 12.21 -15.43
C LEU A 260 3.01 12.30 -15.45
N GLY A 261 2.44 13.49 -15.38
CA GLY A 261 0.98 13.67 -15.25
C GLY A 261 0.38 12.86 -14.11
N LEU A 262 0.99 12.83 -12.92
CA LEU A 262 0.49 12.13 -11.73
C LEU A 262 -0.99 12.46 -11.46
N VAL A 263 -1.40 13.72 -11.61
CA VAL A 263 -2.80 14.14 -11.47
C VAL A 263 -3.68 13.52 -12.55
N ARG A 264 -3.18 13.40 -13.78
CA ARG A 264 -3.88 12.70 -14.87
C ARG A 264 -4.12 11.23 -14.52
N HIS A 265 -3.15 10.57 -13.90
CA HIS A 265 -3.25 9.18 -13.42
C HIS A 265 -4.19 8.98 -12.22
N LEU A 266 -4.68 10.06 -11.60
CA LEU A 266 -5.75 9.99 -10.58
C LEU A 266 -7.16 10.04 -11.19
N VAL A 267 -7.27 10.47 -12.45
CA VAL A 267 -8.52 10.79 -13.15
C VAL A 267 -8.82 9.80 -14.29
N ILE A 268 -7.77 9.32 -14.97
CA ILE A 268 -7.83 8.32 -16.05
C ILE A 268 -7.46 6.95 -15.48
#